data_AF-A0A0C9YP05-F1
#
_entry.id   AF-A0A0C9YP05-F1
#
_cell.length_a   1.000
_cell.length_b   1.000
_cell.length_c   1.000
_cell.angle_alpha   90.00
_cell.angle_beta   90.00
_cell.angle_gamma   90.00
#
_symmetry.space_group_name_H-M   'P 1'
#
loop_
_entity.id
_entity.type
_entity.pdbx_description
1 polymer ?
#
loop_
_entity_poly.entity_id
_entity_poly.type
_entity_poly.pdbx_seq_one_letter_code
_entity_poly.pdbx_strand_id
1 'polypeptide(L)'
;LARVDPKYQDMTQEEKDELLCTLTEFWALKNSSVCVTNSAAAHDAQLTLEHIFKILDGLALCTGIYVCLFATHCHIYDSSQPFWYGTDNIMDFWEDVMDLEPDKIVHKMEQWACMHRKNIKEHNSVKGMQQMCAHILNSGLHMCVVVVKKFHINSINFEVAIKARYSIDLLGWLEGIPFQLPHAITNAEHLCTLCDALKVGMCHWAYMSRQQCVQYQDQLKEQRSAGELVREPRKKCSNMGRK
;
A
#
# COMPACT_ATOMS: atom_id res chain seq x y z
N LEU A 1 32.27 23.52 3.41
CA LEU A 1 33.61 22.90 3.60
C LEU A 1 34.41 22.77 2.30
N ALA A 2 33.79 22.57 1.13
CA ALA A 2 34.50 22.42 -0.16
C ALA A 2 35.18 23.67 -0.76
N ARG A 3 34.99 24.88 -0.19
CA ARG A 3 35.56 26.13 -0.76
C ARG A 3 36.97 26.48 -0.26
N VAL A 4 37.50 25.76 0.74
CA VAL A 4 38.72 26.15 1.46
C VAL A 4 39.88 25.16 1.27
N ASP A 5 39.64 24.02 0.61
CA ASP A 5 40.65 22.99 0.41
C ASP A 5 41.38 23.20 -0.93
N PRO A 6 42.71 23.47 -0.94
CA PRO A 6 43.49 23.75 -2.14
C PRO A 6 43.41 22.65 -3.20
N LYS A 7 43.11 21.42 -2.79
CA LYS A 7 43.05 20.25 -3.68
C LYS A 7 41.87 20.30 -4.66
N TYR A 8 40.84 21.10 -4.38
CA TYR A 8 39.62 21.17 -5.19
C TYR A 8 39.57 22.38 -6.13
N GLN A 9 40.59 23.25 -6.11
CA GLN A 9 40.62 24.47 -6.94
C GLN A 9 41.18 24.26 -8.34
N ASP A 10 42.07 23.27 -8.53
CA ASP A 10 42.74 23.00 -9.81
C ASP A 10 42.19 21.78 -10.58
N MET A 11 41.04 21.24 -10.18
CA MET A 11 40.45 20.06 -10.85
C MET A 11 39.86 20.42 -12.21
N THR A 12 40.23 19.60 -13.19
CA THR A 12 39.66 19.59 -14.53
C THR A 12 38.18 19.16 -14.48
N GLN A 13 37.42 19.47 -15.55
CA GLN A 13 36.00 19.12 -15.60
C GLN A 13 35.77 17.61 -15.58
N GLU A 14 36.66 16.83 -16.21
CA GLU A 14 36.60 15.36 -16.21
C GLU A 14 36.79 14.78 -14.80
N GLU A 15 37.73 15.29 -14.01
CA GLU A 15 37.94 14.85 -12.61
C GLU A 15 36.72 15.17 -11.72
N LYS A 16 36.04 16.30 -11.98
CA LYS A 16 34.80 16.67 -11.28
C LYS A 16 33.65 15.73 -11.64
N ASP A 17 33.52 15.37 -12.91
CA ASP A 17 32.48 14.46 -13.39
C ASP A 17 32.73 13.04 -12.88
N GLU A 18 33.99 12.59 -12.82
CA GLU A 18 34.37 11.31 -12.22
C GLU A 18 34.09 11.28 -10.70
N LEU A 19 34.39 12.37 -9.99
CA LEU A 19 34.05 12.52 -8.58
C LEU A 19 32.54 12.49 -8.35
N LEU A 20 31.75 13.16 -9.20
CA LEU A 20 30.29 13.16 -9.13
C LEU A 20 29.72 11.77 -9.42
N CYS A 21 30.23 11.06 -10.42
CA CYS A 21 29.87 9.67 -10.70
C CYS A 21 30.19 8.78 -9.49
N THR A 22 31.40 8.86 -8.95
CA THR A 22 31.82 8.10 -7.76
C THR A 22 30.95 8.42 -6.55
N LEU A 23 30.58 9.70 -6.36
CA LEU A 23 29.68 10.13 -5.29
C LEU A 23 28.28 9.53 -5.49
N THR A 24 27.78 9.55 -6.72
CA THR A 24 26.46 9.02 -7.08
C THR A 24 26.41 7.50 -6.88
N GLU A 25 27.45 6.78 -7.31
CA GLU A 25 27.61 5.35 -7.07
C GLU A 25 27.74 5.03 -5.58
N PHE A 26 28.50 5.82 -4.82
CA PHE A 26 28.59 5.68 -3.38
C PHE A 26 27.23 5.92 -2.69
N TRP A 27 26.45 6.89 -3.15
CA TRP A 27 25.11 7.16 -2.61
C TRP A 27 24.14 6.03 -2.96
N ALA A 28 24.20 5.51 -4.19
CA ALA A 28 23.41 4.34 -4.60
C ALA A 28 23.78 3.10 -3.77
N LEU A 29 25.07 2.87 -3.54
CA LEU A 29 25.57 1.77 -2.71
C LEU A 29 25.15 1.96 -1.25
N LYS A 30 25.31 3.16 -0.69
CA LYS A 30 24.94 3.48 0.69
C LYS A 30 23.44 3.28 0.93
N ASN A 31 22.60 3.75 0.00
CA ASN A 31 21.14 3.58 0.06
C ASN A 31 20.69 2.12 -0.01
N SER A 32 21.53 1.22 -0.53
CA SER A 32 21.26 -0.22 -0.64
C SER A 32 22.00 -1.06 0.41
N SER A 33 22.93 -0.45 1.15
CA SER A 33 23.80 -1.15 2.10
C SER A 33 23.13 -1.36 3.46
N VAL A 34 23.32 -2.55 4.02
CA VAL A 34 22.89 -2.86 5.40
C VAL A 34 23.84 -2.18 6.36
N CYS A 35 23.31 -1.40 7.30
CA CYS A 35 24.10 -0.76 8.35
C CYS A 35 24.87 -1.82 9.17
N VAL A 36 26.17 -1.58 9.38
CA VAL A 36 27.09 -2.53 10.05
C VAL A 36 26.76 -2.70 11.54
N THR A 37 26.13 -1.70 12.17
CA THR A 37 25.72 -1.74 13.57
C THR A 37 24.31 -1.19 13.76
N ASN A 38 23.60 -1.68 14.79
CA ASN A 38 22.25 -1.23 15.11
C ASN A 38 22.22 0.26 15.52
N SER A 39 23.28 0.74 16.17
CA SER A 39 23.41 2.16 16.50
C SER A 39 23.55 3.04 15.26
N ALA A 40 24.33 2.60 14.26
CA ALA A 40 24.41 3.32 12.99
C ALA A 40 23.08 3.28 12.22
N ALA A 41 22.38 2.15 12.23
CA ALA A 41 21.05 2.02 11.63
C ALA A 41 20.04 2.97 12.27
N ALA A 42 20.01 3.04 13.61
CA ALA A 42 19.12 3.91 14.35
C ALA A 42 19.39 5.40 14.06
N HIS A 43 20.66 5.79 14.00
CA HIS A 43 21.05 7.16 13.69
C HIS A 43 20.72 7.54 12.24
N ASP A 44 20.93 6.62 11.28
CA ASP A 44 20.59 6.83 9.87
C ASP A 44 19.07 6.98 9.67
N ALA A 45 18.28 6.13 10.35
CA ALA A 45 16.82 6.25 10.38
C ALA A 45 16.37 7.59 10.96
N GLN A 46 16.95 8.02 12.09
CA GLN A 46 16.62 9.29 12.73
C GLN A 46 16.91 10.48 11.79
N LEU A 47 18.11 10.57 11.22
CA LEU A 47 18.48 11.66 10.31
C LEU A 47 17.59 11.71 9.07
N THR A 48 17.22 10.54 8.54
CA THR A 48 16.33 10.44 7.37
C THR A 48 14.92 10.91 7.72
N LEU A 49 14.38 10.50 8.88
CA LEU A 49 13.07 10.93 9.36
C LEU A 49 13.04 12.45 9.61
N GLU A 50 14.07 13.02 10.25
CA GLU A 50 14.19 14.47 10.45
C GLU A 50 14.18 15.25 9.13
N HIS A 51 14.80 14.71 8.08
CA HIS A 51 14.74 15.30 6.75
C HIS A 51 13.33 15.23 6.15
N ILE A 52 12.66 14.08 6.28
CA ILE A 52 11.27 13.89 5.82
C ILE A 52 10.33 14.87 6.54
N PHE A 53 10.47 15.07 7.84
CA PHE A 53 9.62 15.99 8.60
C PHE A 53 9.68 17.42 8.04
N LYS A 54 10.87 17.91 7.67
CA LYS A 54 11.02 19.23 7.04
C LYS A 54 10.32 19.33 5.69
N ILE A 55 10.32 18.24 4.91
CA ILE A 55 9.59 18.17 3.64
C ILE A 55 8.08 18.22 3.91
N LEU A 56 7.60 17.48 4.89
CA LEU A 56 6.19 17.42 5.26
C LEU A 56 5.69 18.76 5.82
N ASP A 57 6.47 19.44 6.67
CA ASP A 57 6.19 20.81 7.12
C ASP A 57 6.08 21.76 5.93
N GLY A 58 7.05 21.71 5.00
CA GLY A 58 7.02 22.54 3.80
C GLY A 58 5.78 22.28 2.94
N LEU A 59 5.38 21.02 2.81
CA LEU A 59 4.18 20.63 2.07
C LEU A 59 2.91 21.16 2.75
N ALA A 60 2.79 20.97 4.06
CA ALA A 60 1.65 21.45 4.86
C ALA A 60 1.52 22.98 4.77
N LEU A 61 2.63 23.71 4.90
CA LEU A 61 2.65 25.17 4.78
C LEU A 61 2.24 25.66 3.39
N CYS A 62 2.68 24.97 2.33
CA CYS A 62 2.39 25.39 0.95
C CYS A 62 0.97 25.04 0.49
N THR A 63 0.37 23.98 1.04
CA THR A 63 -0.87 23.38 0.49
C THR A 63 -2.02 23.33 1.48
N GLY A 64 -1.76 23.51 2.77
CA GLY A 64 -2.74 23.30 3.84
C GLY A 64 -3.11 21.82 4.07
N ILE A 65 -2.31 20.89 3.55
CA ILE A 65 -2.54 19.45 3.76
C ILE A 65 -2.06 19.05 5.15
N TYR A 66 -2.90 18.30 5.87
CA TYR A 66 -2.52 17.62 7.10
C TYR A 66 -1.88 16.27 6.80
N VAL A 67 -0.72 16.01 7.40
CA VAL A 67 0.03 14.76 7.25
C VAL A 67 0.39 14.21 8.64
N CYS A 68 0.33 12.88 8.76
CA CYS A 68 0.83 12.16 9.92
C CYS A 68 1.69 10.97 9.45
N LEU A 69 2.79 10.72 10.15
CA LEU A 69 3.75 9.66 9.86
C LEU A 69 4.04 8.87 11.13
N PHE A 70 3.97 7.54 11.05
CA PHE A 70 4.38 6.62 12.10
C PHE A 70 5.53 5.75 11.59
N ALA A 71 6.58 5.62 12.38
CA ALA A 71 7.76 4.82 12.08
C ALA A 71 8.14 3.98 13.30
N THR A 72 8.49 2.71 13.06
CA THR A 72 8.99 1.80 14.09
C THR A 72 10.04 0.89 13.49
N HIS A 73 10.95 0.39 14.34
CA HIS A 73 11.80 -0.72 13.96
C HIS A 73 10.99 -2.01 13.82
N CYS A 74 11.52 -2.94 13.04
CA CYS A 74 10.90 -4.25 12.79
C CYS A 74 11.54 -5.38 13.61
N HIS A 75 12.59 -5.10 14.38
CA HIS A 75 13.40 -6.13 15.03
C HIS A 75 13.75 -5.78 16.48
N ILE A 76 13.55 -6.73 17.39
CA ILE A 76 13.69 -6.56 18.85
C ILE A 76 15.09 -6.09 19.28
N TYR A 77 16.11 -6.34 18.46
CA TYR A 77 17.49 -5.94 18.75
C TYR A 77 17.88 -4.59 18.13
N ASP A 78 16.99 -3.97 17.36
CA ASP A 78 17.18 -2.61 16.88
C ASP A 78 17.04 -1.64 18.06
N SER A 79 17.96 -0.67 18.14
CA SER A 79 17.98 0.32 19.21
C SER A 79 17.24 1.61 18.84
N SER A 80 16.70 1.72 17.62
CA SER A 80 15.89 2.87 17.23
C SER A 80 14.60 2.89 18.02
N GLN A 81 14.23 4.08 18.51
CA GLN A 81 12.94 4.25 19.16
C GLN A 81 11.83 4.32 18.11
N PRO A 82 10.61 3.90 18.44
CA PRO A 82 9.46 4.22 17.61
C PRO A 82 9.25 5.75 17.61
N PHE A 83 8.87 6.29 16.46
CA PHE A 83 8.66 7.71 16.26
C PHE A 83 7.33 7.96 15.57
N TRP A 84 6.67 9.05 15.95
CA TRP A 84 5.54 9.57 15.19
C TRP A 84 5.77 11.06 14.94
N TYR A 85 5.16 11.56 13.87
CA TYR A 85 5.19 12.96 13.50
C TYR A 85 3.83 13.36 12.94
N GLY A 86 3.41 14.59 13.22
CA GLY A 86 2.18 15.17 12.73
C GLY A 86 2.40 16.62 12.37
N THR A 87 1.85 17.06 11.24
CA THR A 87 1.85 18.47 10.85
C THR A 87 0.76 19.23 11.59
N ASP A 88 1.05 20.46 12.01
CA ASP A 88 0.07 21.39 12.60
C ASP A 88 -0.74 20.72 13.73
N ASN A 89 -2.05 20.92 13.78
CA ASN A 89 -2.92 20.44 14.85
C ASN A 89 -3.53 19.04 14.58
N ILE A 90 -2.87 18.19 13.77
CA ILE A 90 -3.33 16.80 13.56
C ILE A 90 -3.36 15.98 14.86
N MET A 91 -2.68 16.46 15.91
CA MET A 91 -2.74 15.90 17.26
C MET A 91 -4.15 15.93 17.86
N ASP A 92 -4.84 17.07 17.70
CA ASP A 92 -6.20 17.24 18.19
C ASP A 92 -7.14 16.21 17.54
N PHE A 93 -6.90 15.83 16.27
CA PHE A 93 -7.66 14.76 15.64
C PHE A 93 -7.45 13.40 16.33
N TRP A 94 -6.21 13.05 16.66
CA TRP A 94 -5.93 11.76 17.31
C TRP A 94 -6.49 11.70 18.73
N GLU A 95 -6.32 12.76 19.51
CA GLU A 95 -6.75 12.79 20.91
C GLU A 95 -8.24 13.09 21.05
N ASP A 96 -8.75 14.16 20.42
CA ASP A 96 -10.14 14.60 20.63
C ASP A 96 -11.16 13.83 19.80
N VAL A 97 -10.78 13.39 18.58
CA VAL A 97 -11.71 12.70 17.66
C VAL A 97 -11.58 11.19 17.78
N MET A 98 -10.35 10.68 17.82
CA MET A 98 -10.09 9.24 17.83
C MET A 98 -9.95 8.66 19.25
N ASP A 99 -9.80 9.49 20.30
CA ASP A 99 -9.53 9.06 21.69
C ASP A 99 -8.30 8.14 21.78
N LEU A 100 -7.27 8.46 20.99
CA LEU A 100 -6.04 7.69 20.89
C LEU A 100 -4.81 8.59 20.97
N GLU A 101 -3.98 8.32 21.96
CA GLU A 101 -2.66 8.94 22.08
C GLU A 101 -1.71 8.37 20.99
N PRO A 102 -1.06 9.21 20.17
CA PRO A 102 -0.16 8.75 19.11
C PRO A 102 0.98 7.86 19.61
N ASP A 103 1.49 8.10 20.81
CA ASP A 103 2.48 7.23 21.45
C ASP A 103 1.93 5.81 21.65
N LYS A 104 0.67 5.65 22.06
CA LYS A 104 0.08 4.32 22.17
C LYS A 104 -0.08 3.64 20.82
N ILE A 105 -0.37 4.41 19.77
CA ILE A 105 -0.47 3.89 18.39
C ILE A 105 0.89 3.37 17.94
N VAL A 106 1.96 4.16 18.10
CA VAL A 106 3.29 3.77 17.63
C VAL A 106 3.83 2.55 18.37
N HIS A 107 3.60 2.43 19.68
CA HIS A 107 4.00 1.24 20.45
C HIS A 107 3.18 -0.01 20.06
N LYS A 108 1.88 0.13 19.75
CA LYS A 108 1.08 -0.99 19.22
C LYS A 108 1.58 -1.42 17.84
N MET A 109 1.97 -0.47 16.99
CA MET A 109 2.56 -0.74 15.68
C MET A 109 3.90 -1.47 15.82
N GLU A 110 4.76 -1.04 16.75
CA GLU A 110 6.03 -1.70 17.08
C GLU A 110 5.81 -3.14 17.54
N GLN A 111 4.91 -3.36 18.50
CA GLN A 111 4.54 -4.70 18.96
C GLN A 111 4.08 -5.58 17.81
N TRP A 112 3.21 -5.05 16.94
CA TRP A 112 2.76 -5.77 15.76
C TRP A 112 3.92 -6.11 14.82
N ALA A 113 4.78 -5.14 14.50
CA ALA A 113 5.92 -5.31 13.61
C ALA A 113 6.91 -6.36 14.12
N CYS A 114 7.27 -6.29 15.41
CA CYS A 114 8.17 -7.24 16.06
C CYS A 114 7.58 -8.65 16.17
N MET A 115 6.27 -8.79 16.38
CA MET A 115 5.59 -10.09 16.43
C MET A 115 5.41 -10.72 15.04
N HIS A 116 5.10 -9.90 14.03
CA HIS A 116 4.80 -10.35 12.67
C HIS A 116 6.05 -10.37 11.80
N ARG A 117 7.16 -10.92 12.31
CA ARG A 117 8.51 -11.03 11.72
C ARG A 117 8.53 -11.77 10.37
N LYS A 118 7.76 -11.29 9.40
CA LYS A 118 7.84 -11.66 8.00
C LYS A 118 8.99 -10.83 7.46
N ASN A 119 10.14 -11.47 7.30
CA ASN A 119 11.26 -10.84 6.60
C ASN A 119 10.76 -10.32 5.24
N ILE A 120 11.40 -9.31 4.66
CA ILE A 120 11.12 -8.84 3.28
C ILE A 120 11.04 -10.04 2.30
N LYS A 121 11.82 -11.10 2.57
CA LYS A 121 11.80 -12.37 1.84
C LYS A 121 10.48 -13.15 1.93
N GLU A 122 9.78 -13.11 3.06
CA GLU A 122 8.45 -13.74 3.23
C GLU A 122 7.33 -12.91 2.59
N HIS A 123 7.49 -11.58 2.50
CA HIS A 123 6.63 -10.74 1.66
C HIS A 123 6.73 -11.10 0.18
N ASN A 124 7.90 -11.54 -0.27
CA ASN A 124 8.13 -12.05 -1.62
C ASN A 124 7.73 -13.54 -1.80
N SER A 125 7.09 -14.16 -0.80
CA SER A 125 6.46 -15.46 -1.02
C SER A 125 5.13 -15.28 -1.75
N VAL A 126 4.73 -16.28 -2.56
CA VAL A 126 3.42 -16.33 -3.22
C VAL A 126 2.30 -16.05 -2.20
N LYS A 127 2.33 -16.72 -1.05
CA LYS A 127 1.33 -16.53 0.02
C LYS A 127 1.32 -15.10 0.59
N GLY A 128 2.50 -14.50 0.77
CA GLY A 128 2.65 -13.12 1.22
C GLY A 128 2.03 -12.12 0.23
N MET A 129 2.35 -12.27 -1.06
CA MET A 129 1.79 -11.45 -2.13
C MET A 129 0.28 -11.61 -2.25
N GLN A 130 -0.24 -12.84 -2.19
CA GLN A 130 -1.70 -13.09 -2.20
C GLN A 130 -2.40 -12.35 -1.06
N GLN A 131 -1.85 -12.40 0.16
CA GLN A 131 -2.40 -11.70 1.31
C GLN A 131 -2.35 -10.18 1.13
N MET A 132 -1.24 -9.66 0.59
CA MET A 132 -1.07 -8.23 0.34
C MET A 132 -2.05 -7.71 -0.71
N CYS A 133 -2.15 -8.37 -1.86
CA CYS A 133 -3.10 -8.03 -2.92
C CYS A 133 -4.54 -8.10 -2.40
N ALA A 134 -4.90 -9.14 -1.63
CA ALA A 134 -6.22 -9.26 -1.04
C ALA A 134 -6.51 -8.12 -0.06
N HIS A 135 -5.52 -7.72 0.74
CA HIS A 135 -5.67 -6.61 1.66
C HIS A 135 -5.92 -5.28 0.92
N ILE A 136 -5.08 -4.95 -0.06
CA ILE A 136 -5.22 -3.69 -0.83
C ILE A 136 -6.56 -3.65 -1.57
N LEU A 137 -6.96 -4.75 -2.22
CA LEU A 137 -8.25 -4.83 -2.91
C LEU A 137 -9.44 -4.68 -1.96
N ASN A 138 -9.45 -5.38 -0.82
CA ASN A 138 -10.57 -5.25 0.13
C ASN A 138 -10.63 -3.84 0.73
N SER A 139 -9.48 -3.26 1.10
CA SER A 139 -9.41 -1.91 1.66
C SER A 139 -9.88 -0.85 0.66
N GLY A 140 -9.44 -0.93 -0.60
CA GLY A 140 -9.91 -0.01 -1.64
C GLY A 140 -11.42 -0.14 -1.91
N LEU A 141 -11.96 -1.36 -1.89
CA LEU A 141 -13.40 -1.56 -2.06
C LEU A 141 -14.19 -0.97 -0.88
N HIS A 142 -13.69 -1.12 0.35
CA HIS A 142 -14.30 -0.48 1.52
C HIS A 142 -14.34 1.04 1.41
N MET A 143 -13.27 1.63 0.88
CA MET A 143 -13.20 3.07 0.65
C MET A 143 -14.22 3.53 -0.40
N CYS A 144 -14.48 2.75 -1.46
CA CYS A 144 -15.49 3.10 -2.44
C CYS A 144 -16.93 2.86 -1.94
N VAL A 145 -17.18 1.79 -1.18
CA VAL A 145 -18.55 1.44 -0.80
C VAL A 145 -19.09 2.33 0.33
N VAL A 146 -18.23 3.02 1.10
CA VAL A 146 -18.43 4.07 2.15
C VAL A 146 -19.48 3.80 3.24
N VAL A 147 -20.49 2.95 3.02
CA VAL A 147 -21.63 2.82 3.91
C VAL A 147 -22.01 1.34 4.00
N VAL A 148 -22.03 0.83 5.22
CA VAL A 148 -22.67 -0.41 5.67
C VAL A 148 -21.91 -1.73 5.44
N LYS A 149 -21.29 -2.19 6.53
CA LYS A 149 -20.77 -3.55 6.81
C LYS A 149 -19.48 -3.96 6.09
N LYS A 150 -18.64 -4.70 6.84
CA LYS A 150 -17.48 -5.43 6.30
C LYS A 150 -17.94 -6.41 5.22
N PHE A 151 -17.92 -5.99 3.96
CA PHE A 151 -18.08 -6.84 2.80
C PHE A 151 -16.76 -7.54 2.49
N HIS A 152 -16.79 -8.85 2.28
CA HIS A 152 -15.67 -9.57 1.69
C HIS A 152 -15.95 -9.78 0.21
N ILE A 153 -14.95 -9.52 -0.64
CA ILE A 153 -15.06 -9.74 -2.08
C ILE A 153 -15.40 -11.23 -2.30
N ASN A 154 -16.49 -11.48 -3.02
CA ASN A 154 -16.82 -12.79 -3.54
C ASN A 154 -16.56 -12.76 -5.04
N SER A 155 -15.50 -13.43 -5.52
CA SER A 155 -15.13 -13.47 -6.95
C SER A 155 -16.26 -13.96 -7.84
N ILE A 156 -17.03 -14.96 -7.39
CA ILE A 156 -18.11 -15.58 -8.17
C ILE A 156 -19.28 -14.60 -8.38
N ASN A 157 -19.47 -13.67 -7.44
CA ASN A 157 -20.55 -12.70 -7.51
C ASN A 157 -20.05 -11.27 -7.75
N PHE A 158 -18.78 -11.06 -8.11
CA PHE A 158 -18.20 -9.73 -8.26
C PHE A 158 -18.98 -8.88 -9.26
N GLU A 159 -19.18 -9.42 -10.46
CA GLU A 159 -19.90 -8.78 -11.55
C GLU A 159 -21.33 -8.37 -11.16
N VAL A 160 -22.08 -9.27 -10.55
CA VAL A 160 -23.51 -9.01 -10.28
C VAL A 160 -23.74 -8.30 -8.94
N ALA A 161 -22.94 -8.59 -7.91
CA ALA A 161 -23.15 -8.08 -6.56
C ALA A 161 -22.40 -6.79 -6.27
N ILE A 162 -21.31 -6.50 -6.98
CA ILE A 162 -20.51 -5.28 -6.80
C ILE A 162 -20.70 -4.35 -7.99
N LYS A 163 -20.39 -4.80 -9.21
CA LYS A 163 -20.43 -3.96 -10.41
C LYS A 163 -21.84 -3.50 -10.75
N ALA A 164 -22.83 -4.40 -10.79
CA ALA A 164 -24.21 -4.01 -11.07
C ALA A 164 -24.90 -3.24 -9.92
N ARG A 165 -24.55 -3.52 -8.67
CA ARG A 165 -25.26 -2.98 -7.50
C ARG A 165 -24.73 -1.64 -7.03
N TYR A 166 -23.41 -1.47 -7.03
CA TYR A 166 -22.77 -0.26 -6.53
C TYR A 166 -22.16 0.58 -7.65
N SER A 167 -22.25 0.13 -8.91
CA SER A 167 -21.64 0.83 -10.05
C SER A 167 -20.13 1.05 -9.84
N ILE A 168 -19.46 0.07 -9.23
CA ILE A 168 -18.02 0.09 -8.98
C ILE A 168 -17.36 -0.99 -9.83
N ASP A 169 -16.32 -0.61 -10.56
CA ASP A 169 -15.51 -1.52 -11.38
C ASP A 169 -14.05 -1.51 -10.94
N LEU A 170 -13.32 -2.57 -11.29
CA LEU A 170 -11.89 -2.66 -11.06
C LEU A 170 -11.16 -2.26 -12.35
N LEU A 171 -10.51 -1.10 -12.33
CA LEU A 171 -9.70 -0.63 -13.45
C LEU A 171 -8.28 -1.14 -13.34
N GLY A 172 -7.64 -1.37 -14.49
CA GLY A 172 -6.23 -1.79 -14.55
C GLY A 172 -5.96 -3.21 -14.04
N TRP A 173 -6.98 -4.09 -14.07
CA TRP A 173 -6.75 -5.51 -13.88
C TRP A 173 -5.88 -6.11 -15.00
N LEU A 174 -5.21 -7.21 -14.72
CA LEU A 174 -4.31 -7.88 -15.66
C LEU A 174 -5.03 -8.23 -16.97
N GLU A 175 -4.43 -7.84 -18.10
CA GLU A 175 -5.00 -8.05 -19.42
C GLU A 175 -5.09 -9.56 -19.75
N GLY A 176 -6.24 -9.98 -20.26
CA GLY A 176 -6.49 -11.38 -20.64
C GLY A 176 -6.72 -12.36 -19.48
N ILE A 177 -6.70 -11.89 -18.21
CA ILE A 177 -6.92 -12.74 -17.05
C ILE A 177 -8.28 -12.41 -16.41
N PRO A 178 -9.19 -13.39 -16.28
CA PRO A 178 -10.47 -13.15 -15.62
C PRO A 178 -10.26 -12.74 -14.16
N PHE A 179 -11.15 -11.91 -13.63
CA PHE A 179 -11.05 -11.48 -12.24
C PHE A 179 -11.14 -12.68 -11.30
N GLN A 180 -10.13 -12.83 -10.45
CA GLN A 180 -10.05 -13.88 -9.44
C GLN A 180 -9.62 -13.28 -8.11
N LEU A 181 -10.04 -13.91 -7.02
CA LEU A 181 -9.52 -13.55 -5.71
C LEU A 181 -8.00 -13.79 -5.70
N PRO A 182 -7.19 -12.91 -5.09
CA PRO A 182 -5.74 -13.08 -5.07
C PRO A 182 -5.28 -14.45 -4.58
N HIS A 183 -6.00 -15.07 -3.64
CA HIS A 183 -5.72 -16.43 -3.15
C HIS A 183 -5.80 -17.53 -4.22
N ALA A 184 -6.54 -17.33 -5.31
CA ALA A 184 -6.65 -18.27 -6.42
C ALA A 184 -5.53 -18.12 -7.44
N ILE A 185 -4.81 -16.99 -7.45
CA ILE A 185 -3.69 -16.75 -8.35
C ILE A 185 -2.47 -17.48 -7.81
N THR A 186 -2.03 -18.54 -8.47
CA THR A 186 -0.86 -19.34 -8.06
C THR A 186 0.42 -18.95 -8.80
N ASN A 187 0.31 -18.26 -9.94
CA ASN A 187 1.46 -17.77 -10.69
C ASN A 187 2.12 -16.57 -9.97
N ALA A 188 3.39 -16.74 -9.60
CA ALA A 188 4.16 -15.72 -8.91
C ALA A 188 4.35 -14.44 -9.76
N GLU A 189 4.53 -14.57 -11.07
CA GLU A 189 4.74 -13.42 -11.97
C GLU A 189 3.48 -12.54 -12.04
N HIS A 190 2.31 -13.15 -12.24
CA HIS A 190 1.04 -12.42 -12.23
C HIS A 190 0.76 -11.77 -10.86
N LEU A 191 1.13 -12.43 -9.76
CA LEU A 191 1.00 -11.85 -8.43
C LEU A 191 1.92 -10.65 -8.22
N CYS A 192 3.17 -10.72 -8.68
CA CYS A 192 4.10 -9.58 -8.65
C CYS A 192 3.53 -8.40 -9.43
N THR A 193 3.15 -8.61 -10.69
CA THR A 193 2.59 -7.56 -11.55
C THR A 193 1.32 -6.94 -10.96
N LEU A 194 0.42 -7.77 -10.40
CA LEU A 194 -0.77 -7.27 -9.72
C LEU A 194 -0.41 -6.47 -8.47
N CYS A 195 0.54 -6.95 -7.66
CA CYS A 195 0.98 -6.27 -6.44
C CYS A 195 1.56 -4.88 -6.75
N ASP A 196 2.41 -4.79 -7.77
CA ASP A 196 3.02 -3.53 -8.19
C ASP A 196 1.98 -2.59 -8.79
N ALA A 197 1.08 -3.09 -9.64
CA ALA A 197 -0.02 -2.30 -10.19
C ALA A 197 -0.95 -1.75 -9.09
N LEU A 198 -1.25 -2.55 -8.05
CA LEU A 198 -2.04 -2.11 -6.90
C LEU A 198 -1.33 -1.04 -6.07
N LYS A 199 -0.01 -1.18 -5.83
CA LYS A 199 0.79 -0.22 -5.06
C LYS A 199 0.94 1.12 -5.76
N VAL A 200 1.17 1.09 -7.08
CA VAL A 200 1.32 2.30 -7.90
C VAL A 200 -0.04 2.95 -8.19
N GLY A 201 -1.14 2.27 -7.90
CA GLY A 201 -2.50 2.74 -8.17
C GLY A 201 -2.95 2.56 -9.62
N MET A 202 -2.20 1.82 -10.44
CA MET A 202 -2.61 1.44 -11.78
C MET A 202 -3.81 0.48 -11.76
N CYS A 203 -3.89 -0.37 -10.73
CA CYS A 203 -5.05 -1.22 -10.45
C CYS A 203 -5.81 -0.65 -9.24
N HIS A 204 -7.04 -0.19 -9.43
CA HIS A 204 -7.83 0.40 -8.36
C HIS A 204 -9.34 0.34 -8.62
N TRP A 205 -10.12 0.48 -7.55
CA TRP A 205 -11.57 0.56 -7.62
C TRP A 205 -12.00 1.96 -8.06
N ALA A 206 -12.89 2.02 -9.05
CA ALA A 206 -13.43 3.27 -9.53
C ALA A 206 -14.95 3.17 -9.76
N TYR A 207 -15.62 4.30 -9.61
CA TYR A 207 -17.02 4.41 -10.00
C TYR A 207 -17.16 4.38 -11.52
N MET A 208 -18.09 3.57 -12.00
CA MET A 208 -18.48 3.54 -13.40
C MET A 208 -19.24 4.81 -13.75
N SER A 209 -18.97 5.34 -14.94
CA SER A 209 -19.79 6.41 -15.50
C SER A 209 -21.22 5.94 -15.76
N ARG A 210 -22.16 6.89 -15.90
CA ARG A 210 -23.55 6.57 -16.22
C ARG A 210 -23.67 5.76 -17.52
N GLN A 211 -22.84 6.06 -18.52
CA GLN A 211 -22.82 5.35 -19.79
C GLN A 211 -22.33 3.90 -19.62
N GLN A 212 -21.26 3.70 -18.85
CA GLN A 212 -20.75 2.37 -18.54
C GLN A 212 -21.78 1.53 -17.76
N CYS A 213 -22.52 2.15 -16.84
CA CYS A 213 -23.59 1.46 -16.11
C CYS A 213 -24.71 0.96 -17.02
N VAL A 214 -25.15 1.80 -17.98
CA VAL A 214 -26.21 1.42 -18.92
C VAL A 214 -25.74 0.30 -19.84
N GLN A 215 -24.55 0.43 -20.43
CA GLN A 215 -23.96 -0.62 -21.29
C GLN A 215 -23.84 -1.95 -20.54
N TYR A 216 -23.37 -1.92 -19.30
CA TYR A 216 -23.24 -3.12 -18.48
C TYR A 216 -24.60 -3.75 -18.13
N GLN A 217 -25.61 -2.94 -17.83
CA GLN A 217 -26.97 -3.45 -17.60
C GLN A 217 -27.57 -4.08 -18.85
N ASP A 218 -27.30 -3.54 -20.03
CA ASP A 218 -27.80 -4.09 -21.29
C ASP A 218 -27.09 -5.41 -21.64
N GLN A 219 -25.77 -5.50 -21.43
CA GLN A 219 -25.03 -6.77 -21.52
C GLN A 219 -25.60 -7.85 -20.59
N LEU A 220 -25.91 -7.50 -19.35
CA LEU A 220 -26.54 -8.44 -18.40
C LEU A 220 -27.95 -8.88 -18.85
N LYS A 221 -28.71 -8.02 -19.54
CA LYS A 221 -30.02 -8.40 -20.09
C LYS A 221 -29.86 -9.35 -21.27
N GLU A 222 -28.90 -9.10 -22.15
CA GLU A 222 -28.59 -9.97 -23.29
C GLU A 222 -28.17 -11.36 -22.82
N GLN A 223 -27.25 -11.47 -21.86
CA GLN A 223 -26.84 -12.76 -21.29
C GLN A 223 -28.00 -13.53 -20.64
N ARG A 224 -28.91 -12.83 -19.94
CA ARG A 224 -30.11 -13.45 -19.37
C ARG A 224 -31.07 -13.95 -20.45
N SER A 225 -31.18 -13.22 -21.56
CA SER A 225 -32.02 -13.63 -22.70
C SER A 225 -31.43 -14.83 -23.46
N ALA A 226 -30.10 -14.98 -23.44
CA ALA A 226 -29.39 -16.12 -24.01
C ALA A 226 -29.43 -17.39 -23.13
N GLY A 227 -30.04 -17.32 -21.94
CA GLY A 227 -30.22 -18.48 -21.04
C GLY A 227 -29.01 -18.81 -20.17
N GLU A 228 -28.01 -17.93 -20.09
CA GLU A 228 -26.83 -18.14 -19.24
C GLU A 228 -27.19 -17.88 -17.77
N LEU A 229 -26.95 -18.86 -16.89
CA LEU A 229 -27.23 -18.75 -15.46
C LEU A 229 -26.21 -17.81 -14.80
N VAL A 230 -26.52 -16.51 -14.80
CA VAL A 230 -25.76 -15.43 -14.13
C VAL A 230 -25.70 -15.59 -12.58
N ARG A 231 -26.28 -16.66 -12.02
CA ARG A 231 -26.17 -17.04 -10.62
C ARG A 231 -25.96 -18.55 -10.49
N GLU A 232 -24.92 -18.97 -9.79
CA GLU A 232 -24.96 -20.30 -9.17
C GLU A 232 -26.06 -20.32 -8.09
N PRO A 233 -26.93 -21.34 -8.08
CA PRO A 233 -27.88 -21.54 -7.00
C PRO A 233 -27.11 -21.70 -5.68
N ARG A 234 -27.46 -20.91 -4.66
CA ARG A 234 -26.92 -21.11 -3.30
C ARG A 234 -27.08 -22.58 -2.89
N LYS A 235 -25.99 -23.22 -2.45
CA LYS A 235 -26.05 -24.53 -1.78
C LYS A 235 -27.13 -24.46 -0.69
N LYS A 236 -28.12 -25.36 -0.76
CA LYS A 236 -29.12 -25.53 0.30
C LYS A 236 -28.39 -25.79 1.62
N CYS A 237 -28.57 -24.93 2.62
CA CYS A 237 -28.12 -25.20 3.98
C CYS A 237 -28.76 -26.53 4.44
N SER A 238 -27.92 -27.48 4.86
CA SER A 238 -28.29 -28.80 5.36
C SER A 238 -29.00 -28.80 6.72
N ASN A 239 -29.38 -27.64 7.25
CA ASN A 239 -30.10 -27.50 8.52
C ASN A 239 -31.60 -27.28 8.30
N MET A 240 -32.24 -28.18 7.56
CA MET A 240 -33.68 -28.40 7.70
C MET A 240 -33.84 -29.52 8.73
N GLY A 241 -34.12 -29.13 9.97
CA GLY A 241 -34.37 -30.06 11.07
C GLY A 241 -35.43 -31.08 10.68
N ARG A 242 -35.11 -32.37 10.90
CA ARG A 242 -36.08 -33.45 10.79
C ARG A 242 -37.20 -33.18 11.80
N LYS A 243 -38.44 -33.10 11.32
CA LYS A 243 -39.62 -33.38 12.14
C LYS A 243 -39.72 -34.87 12.37
#